data_AF-A0A7C6CF24-F1
#
_entry.id   AF-A0A7C6CF24-F1
#
_cell.length_a   1.000
_cell.length_b   1.000
_cell.length_c   1.000
_cell.angle_alpha   90.00
_cell.angle_beta   90.00
_cell.angle_gamma   90.00
#
_symmetry.space_group_name_H-M   'P 1'
#
loop_
_entity.id
_entity.type
_entity.pdbx_description
1 polymer ?
#
loop_
_entity_poly.entity_id
_entity_poly.type
_entity_poly.pdbx_seq_one_letter_code
_entity_poly.pdbx_strand_id
1 'polypeptide(L)'
;MRFTMWSWFHIIYLISPFIFFLILFLLTKNKSTKQKRLIGIVLSIVAVVLLFLRNLEIYLENGLDAEIIPLQICHFANFIMLFAFIFNNKTYLLYPFASTYPPPSLRLFSLTV
;
A
#
# COMPACT_ATOMS: atom_id res chain seq x y z
N MET A 1 -24.68 2.08 -0.37
CA MET A 1 -24.94 2.65 0.98
C MET A 1 -24.41 4.07 1.00
N ARG A 2 -25.15 5.05 1.56
CA ARG A 2 -24.63 6.42 1.69
C ARG A 2 -23.60 6.44 2.83
N PHE A 3 -22.36 6.77 2.53
CA PHE A 3 -21.32 6.91 3.53
C PHE A 3 -21.70 8.08 4.45
N THR A 4 -21.92 7.79 5.73
CA THR A 4 -22.27 8.79 6.73
C THR A 4 -21.01 9.15 7.50
N MET A 5 -20.62 10.42 7.42
CA MET A 5 -19.55 10.98 8.24
C MET A 5 -19.84 10.70 9.72
N TRP A 6 -18.82 10.31 10.47
CA TRP A 6 -18.89 9.93 11.89
C TRP A 6 -19.70 8.68 12.24
N SER A 7 -20.12 7.89 11.26
CA SER A 7 -20.67 6.56 11.54
C SER A 7 -19.63 5.59 12.08
N TRP A 8 -20.10 4.52 12.73
CA TRP A 8 -19.25 3.43 13.20
C TRP A 8 -18.34 2.88 12.09
N PHE A 9 -18.85 2.69 10.87
CA PHE A 9 -18.04 2.24 9.73
C PHE A 9 -16.97 3.26 9.31
N HIS A 10 -17.26 4.56 9.38
CA HIS A 10 -16.27 5.60 9.11
C HIS A 10 -15.13 5.60 10.14
N ILE A 11 -15.47 5.44 11.42
CA ILE A 11 -14.47 5.37 12.51
C ILE A 11 -13.59 4.11 12.36
N ILE A 12 -14.20 2.96 12.05
CA ILE A 12 -13.45 1.72 11.78
C ILE A 12 -12.49 1.92 10.60
N TYR A 13 -12.97 2.53 9.50
CA TYR A 13 -12.15 2.81 8.34
C TYR A 13 -10.96 3.73 8.68
N LEU A 14 -11.20 4.78 9.46
CA LEU A 14 -10.17 5.73 9.90
C LEU A 14 -9.07 5.06 10.76
N ILE A 15 -9.46 4.15 11.65
CA ILE A 15 -8.54 3.46 12.57
C ILE A 15 -7.85 2.26 11.89
N SER A 16 -8.47 1.69 10.85
CA SER A 16 -7.97 0.51 10.15
C SER A 16 -6.49 0.56 9.74
N PRO A 17 -5.92 1.65 9.16
CA PRO A 17 -4.50 1.66 8.79
C PRO A 17 -3.57 1.48 9.99
N PHE A 18 -3.92 2.01 11.16
CA PHE A 18 -3.13 1.86 12.38
C PHE A 18 -3.20 0.44 12.94
N ILE A 19 -4.38 -0.17 12.91
CA ILE A 19 -4.57 -1.56 13.33
C ILE A 19 -3.80 -2.49 12.39
N PHE A 20 -3.92 -2.32 11.07
CA PHE A 20 -3.20 -3.12 10.09
C PHE A 20 -1.69 -2.97 10.25
N PHE A 21 -1.19 -1.75 10.46
CA PHE A 21 0.22 -1.51 10.75
C PHE A 21 0.69 -2.25 12.02
N LEU A 22 -0.07 -2.15 13.11
CA LEU A 22 0.28 -2.79 14.37
C LEU A 22 0.32 -4.31 14.26
N ILE A 23 -0.66 -4.91 13.57
CA ILE A 23 -0.70 -6.35 13.29
C ILE A 23 0.53 -6.75 12.45
N LEU A 24 0.80 -6.03 11.36
CA LEU A 24 1.96 -6.28 10.51
C LEU A 24 3.28 -6.19 11.29
N PHE A 25 3.43 -5.17 12.12
CA PHE A 25 4.62 -5.00 12.95
C PHE A 25 4.81 -6.17 13.92
N LEU A 26 3.76 -6.58 14.63
CA LEU A 26 3.82 -7.69 15.58
C LEU A 26 4.14 -9.03 14.89
N LEU A 27 3.61 -9.26 13.69
CA LEU A 27 3.87 -10.47 12.91
C LEU A 27 5.28 -10.52 12.30
N THR A 28 5.85 -9.35 11.98
CA THR A 28 7.13 -9.24 11.25
C THR A 28 8.33 -8.91 12.13
N LYS A 29 8.15 -8.40 13.36
CA LYS A 29 9.24 -7.91 14.23
C LYS A 29 10.37 -8.93 14.47
N ASN A 30 10.01 -10.22 14.62
CA ASN A 30 10.96 -11.29 14.94
C ASN A 30 11.42 -12.10 13.71
N LYS A 31 11.05 -11.66 12.49
CA LYS A 31 11.38 -12.35 11.24
C LYS A 31 12.71 -11.84 10.67
N SER A 32 13.43 -12.72 9.98
CA SER A 32 14.67 -12.34 9.30
C SER A 32 14.41 -11.37 8.14
N THR A 33 15.43 -10.60 7.74
CA THR A 33 15.32 -9.66 6.60
C THR A 33 14.81 -10.35 5.33
N LYS A 34 15.24 -11.58 5.05
CA LYS A 34 14.76 -12.37 3.90
C LYS A 34 13.26 -12.66 3.98
N GLN A 35 12.75 -13.01 5.17
CA GLN A 35 11.33 -13.29 5.38
C GLN A 35 10.49 -12.01 5.32
N LYS A 36 10.96 -10.91 5.92
CA LYS A 36 10.30 -9.60 5.83
C LYS A 36 10.16 -9.13 4.38
N ARG A 37 11.21 -9.35 3.58
CA ARG A 37 11.21 -9.06 2.14
C ARG A 37 10.17 -9.89 1.39
N LEU A 38 10.10 -11.20 1.65
CA LEU A 38 9.08 -12.06 1.04
C LEU A 38 7.66 -11.59 1.38
N ILE A 39 7.42 -11.22 2.65
CA ILE A 39 6.14 -10.66 3.10
C ILE A 39 5.83 -9.35 2.37
N GLY A 40 6.81 -8.46 2.21
CA GLY A 40 6.67 -7.24 1.42
C GLY A 40 6.28 -7.50 -0.03
N ILE A 41 6.94 -8.46 -0.70
CA ILE A 41 6.60 -8.87 -2.07
C ILE A 41 5.15 -9.36 -2.15
N VAL A 42 4.75 -10.26 -1.24
CA VAL A 42 3.38 -10.80 -1.23
C VAL A 42 2.35 -9.69 -1.03
N LEU A 43 2.58 -8.78 -0.08
CA LEU A 43 1.67 -7.65 0.17
C LEU A 43 1.58 -6.71 -1.03
N SER A 44 2.70 -6.41 -1.69
CA SER A 44 2.72 -5.57 -2.89
C SER A 44 2.01 -6.25 -4.07
N ILE A 45 2.14 -7.56 -4.25
CA ILE A 45 1.38 -8.32 -5.27
C ILE A 45 -0.12 -8.24 -4.97
N VAL A 46 -0.53 -8.48 -3.72
CA VAL A 46 -1.94 -8.37 -3.31
C VAL A 46 -2.47 -6.97 -3.58
N ALA A 47 -1.72 -5.92 -3.26
CA ALA A 47 -2.10 -4.55 -3.54
C ALA A 47 -2.31 -4.31 -5.04
N VAL A 48 -1.39 -4.77 -5.89
CA VAL A 48 -1.52 -4.65 -7.35
C VAL A 48 -2.76 -5.40 -7.88
N VAL A 49 -3.04 -6.60 -7.36
CA VAL A 49 -4.23 -7.38 -7.76
C VAL A 49 -5.51 -6.64 -7.36
N LEU A 50 -5.58 -6.09 -6.14
CA LEU A 50 -6.74 -5.31 -5.69
C LEU A 50 -6.97 -4.07 -6.56
N LEU A 51 -5.89 -3.41 -7.00
CA LEU A 51 -5.99 -2.29 -7.95
C LEU A 51 -6.54 -2.71 -9.30
N PHE A 52 -6.09 -3.85 -9.81
CA PHE A 52 -6.62 -4.39 -11.05
C PHE A 52 -8.11 -4.74 -10.93
N LEU A 53 -8.52 -5.38 -9.82
CA LEU A 53 -9.92 -5.71 -9.55
C LEU A 53 -10.79 -4.45 -9.44
N ARG A 54 -10.31 -3.39 -8.78
CA ARG A 54 -11.01 -2.10 -8.71
C ARG A 54 -11.20 -1.50 -10.11
N ASN A 55 -10.15 -1.51 -10.94
CA ASN A 55 -10.25 -0.98 -12.30
C ASN A 55 -11.20 -1.83 -13.17
N LEU A 56 -11.25 -3.15 -12.93
CA LEU A 56 -12.19 -4.05 -13.60
C LEU A 56 -13.64 -3.78 -13.18
N GLU A 57 -13.89 -3.51 -11.90
CA GLU A 57 -15.22 -3.12 -11.38
C GLU A 57 -15.71 -1.82 -12.05
N ILE A 58 -14.85 -0.79 -12.10
CA ILE A 58 -15.15 0.49 -12.77
C ILE A 58 -15.43 0.27 -14.27
N TYR A 59 -14.67 -0.60 -14.93
CA TYR A 59 -14.89 -0.92 -16.34
C TYR A 59 -16.22 -1.63 -16.60
N LEU A 60 -16.64 -2.54 -15.70
CA LEU A 60 -17.91 -3.24 -15.82
C LEU A 60 -19.10 -2.33 -15.54
N GLU A 61 -18.97 -1.36 -14.63
CA GLU A 61 -20.06 -0.42 -14.30
C GLU A 61 -20.16 0.77 -15.26
N ASN A 62 -19.04 1.38 -15.63
CA ASN A 62 -19.00 2.68 -16.34
C ASN A 62 -18.40 2.61 -17.76
N GLY A 63 -17.93 1.44 -18.22
CA GLY A 63 -17.28 1.30 -19.53
C GLY A 63 -15.92 2.00 -19.59
N LEU A 64 -15.48 2.49 -20.75
CA LEU A 64 -14.21 3.23 -20.89
C LEU A 64 -14.35 4.68 -20.42
N ASP A 65 -14.39 4.87 -19.10
CA ASP A 65 -14.42 6.20 -18.48
C ASP A 65 -13.00 6.66 -18.06
N ALA A 66 -12.80 7.98 -17.94
CA ALA A 66 -11.52 8.57 -17.56
C ALA A 66 -11.06 8.14 -16.15
N GLU A 67 -11.97 7.67 -15.30
CA GLU A 67 -11.68 7.11 -13.98
C GLU A 67 -10.95 5.76 -14.01
N ILE A 68 -10.95 5.05 -15.15
CA ILE A 68 -10.19 3.80 -15.32
C ILE A 68 -8.68 4.04 -15.28
N ILE A 69 -8.23 5.21 -15.72
CA ILE A 69 -6.80 5.53 -15.71
C ILE A 69 -6.43 5.85 -14.27
N PRO A 70 -5.70 4.95 -13.56
CA PRO A 70 -5.42 5.12 -12.15
C PRO A 70 -4.21 6.07 -12.03
N LEU A 71 -4.37 7.34 -12.43
CA LEU A 71 -3.35 8.40 -12.37
C LEU A 71 -3.05 8.86 -10.93
N GLN A 72 -3.59 8.17 -9.92
CA GLN A 72 -3.29 8.45 -8.54
C GLN A 72 -1.93 7.86 -8.17
N ILE A 73 -1.11 8.73 -7.59
CA ILE A 73 0.27 8.47 -7.16
C ILE A 73 0.37 7.24 -6.22
N CYS A 74 -0.69 6.95 -5.46
CA CYS A 74 -0.77 5.79 -4.57
C CYS A 74 -0.81 4.44 -5.31
N HIS A 75 -1.39 4.39 -6.52
CA HIS A 75 -1.40 3.17 -7.32
C HIS A 75 -0.03 2.90 -7.93
N PHE A 76 0.63 3.96 -8.39
CA PHE A 76 2.00 3.91 -8.88
C PHE A 76 3.01 3.53 -7.79
N ALA A 77 2.82 4.03 -6.57
CA ALA A 77 3.61 3.69 -5.40
C ALA A 77 3.59 2.18 -5.09
N ASN A 78 2.45 1.50 -5.25
CA ASN A 78 2.35 0.05 -5.03
C ASN A 78 3.16 -0.75 -6.06
N PHE A 79 3.17 -0.33 -7.34
CA PHE A 79 4.02 -0.94 -8.37
C PHE A 79 5.51 -0.72 -8.10
N ILE A 80 5.89 0.50 -7.74
CA ILE A 80 7.30 0.80 -7.43
C ILE A 80 7.75 0.08 -6.17
N MET A 81 6.89 -0.06 -5.17
CA MET A 81 7.18 -0.84 -3.96
C MET A 81 7.40 -2.32 -4.28
N LEU A 82 6.60 -2.90 -5.19
CA LEU A 82 6.83 -4.25 -5.69
C LEU A 82 8.21 -4.38 -6.35
N PHE A 83 8.56 -3.45 -7.26
CA PHE A 83 9.86 -3.44 -7.91
C PHE A 83 11.01 -3.24 -6.92
N ALA A 84 10.84 -2.39 -5.90
CA ALA A 84 11.83 -2.15 -4.86
C ALA A 84 12.15 -3.42 -4.07
N PHE A 85 11.11 -4.18 -3.69
CA PHE A 85 11.30 -5.45 -3.01
C PHE A 85 11.90 -6.54 -3.92
N ILE A 86 11.55 -6.56 -5.22
CA ILE A 86 12.13 -7.52 -6.17
C ILE A 86 13.62 -7.24 -6.42
N PHE A 87 13.99 -5.98 -6.67
CA PHE A 87 15.37 -5.61 -6.99
C PHE A 87 16.26 -5.33 -5.77
N ASN A 88 15.72 -5.43 -4.55
CA ASN A 88 16.44 -5.19 -3.29
C ASN A 88 17.15 -3.84 -3.21
N ASN A 89 16.64 -2.84 -3.94
CA ASN A 89 17.31 -1.57 -4.08
C ASN A 89 16.57 -0.53 -3.23
N LYS A 90 17.28 -0.07 -2.19
CA LYS A 90 16.77 0.84 -1.15
C LYS A 90 16.26 2.15 -1.72
N THR A 91 16.80 2.60 -2.86
CA THR A 91 16.42 3.85 -3.52
C THR A 91 15.00 3.78 -4.09
N TYR A 92 14.59 2.64 -4.66
CA TYR A 92 13.21 2.45 -5.12
C TYR A 92 12.23 2.26 -3.97
N LEU A 93 12.70 1.92 -2.77
CA LEU A 93 11.85 1.77 -1.58
C LEU A 93 11.48 3.13 -0.97
N LEU A 94 12.34 4.14 -1.13
CA LEU A 94 12.07 5.52 -0.73
C LEU A 94 11.08 6.23 -1.65
N TYR A 95 11.02 5.88 -2.94
CA TYR A 95 10.19 6.56 -3.92
C TYR A 95 8.68 6.48 -3.60
N PRO A 96 8.07 5.30 -3.35
CA PRO A 96 6.67 5.15 -2.95
C PRO A 96 6.29 6.00 -1.73
N PHE A 97 7.20 6.09 -0.75
CA PHE A 97 6.99 6.86 0.47
C PHE A 97 7.05 8.37 0.21
N ALA A 98 8.03 8.83 -0.59
CA ALA A 98 8.17 10.25 -0.93
C ALA A 98 6.99 10.76 -1.77
N SER A 99 6.39 9.90 -2.59
CA SER A 99 5.24 10.27 -3.42
C SER A 99 3.92 10.35 -2.64
N THR A 100 3.89 9.96 -1.36
CA THR A 100 2.68 9.94 -0.51
C THR A 100 2.69 11.03 0.60
N TYR A 101 3.47 12.13 0.45
CA TYR A 101 3.76 13.29 1.36
C TYR A 101 5.04 13.20 2.27
N PRO A 102 5.69 14.34 2.66
CA PRO A 102 7.11 14.45 3.08
C PRO A 102 7.39 14.33 4.62
N PRO A 103 8.66 14.23 5.10
CA PRO A 103 9.07 13.34 6.21
C PRO A 103 9.37 14.01 7.58
N PRO A 104 9.42 13.22 8.69
CA PRO A 104 10.74 12.82 9.24
C PRO A 104 10.85 11.37 9.80
N SER A 105 9.91 10.47 9.55
CA SER A 105 10.02 9.07 10.06
C SER A 105 10.96 8.16 9.25
N LEU A 106 11.57 8.68 8.17
CA LEU A 106 12.43 7.96 7.20
C LEU A 106 13.67 7.26 7.79
N ARG A 107 14.11 7.59 9.01
CA ARG A 107 15.25 6.89 9.64
C ARG A 107 14.89 5.53 10.27
N LEU A 108 13.63 5.31 10.64
CA LEU A 108 13.23 4.07 11.34
C LEU A 108 13.04 2.88 10.38
N PHE A 109 12.57 3.12 9.16
CA PHE A 109 12.32 2.05 8.18
C PHE A 109 13.60 1.59 7.46
N SER A 110 14.54 2.52 7.23
CA SER A 110 15.87 2.24 6.65
C SER A 110 16.75 1.33 7.53
N LEU A 111 16.54 1.37 8.85
CA LEU A 111 17.33 0.64 9.84
C LEU A 111 16.72 -0.71 10.25
N THR A 112 15.50 -1.03 9.81
CA THR A 112 14.77 -2.24 10.24
C THR A 112 14.56 -3.29 9.14
N VAL A 113 15.00 -2.99 7.91
CA VAL A 113 15.08 -3.91 6.76
C VAL A 113 16.53 -4.24 6.42
#